data_AF-A0A182YEQ6-F1
#
_entry.id   AF-A0A182YEQ6-F1
#
_cell.length_a   1.000
_cell.length_b   1.000
_cell.length_c   1.000
_cell.angle_alpha   90.00
_cell.angle_beta   90.00
_cell.angle_gamma   90.00
#
_symmetry.space_group_name_H-M   'P 1'
#
loop_
_entity.id
_entity.type
_entity.pdbx_description
1 polymer ?
#
loop_
_entity_poly.entity_id
_entity_poly.type
_entity_poly.pdbx_seq_one_letter_code
_entity_poly.pdbx_strand_id
1 'polypeptide(L)'
;MFNCCECTGVVKLCCLGVLFLTLAYAIIVIDPTEVIVEDKLSMYEGSYLNRLWKKPPLEVFISIYVFNVTNPEAFMRGEERLRVQEIGPYVYQEFLEHRNSTFNANGTLSFVPVRRQVFVPERSVGDPKEDRIMIPNIALLGVSSAAYRMSTFAAFAVAAALKPLGMAPILNITTHDLLWGYEDPLVRIASTLLPELIHFQKLGILDRMFDDGFDTVTINLPESVRNQRQEAEDNVVADDVSDDLAESLQEEYYHDMVQHSRTEEPIRDYSIDVWNGSPGLAHWGYVAKDHWDADTRNTPCNTLQGSYDGSVFPRNISKTEVFKVYRKAFCRTLPIAFEREGEVDGIKAYWFSIQENAFESSVDDPYTSCYCKSNQCLPKGLGDLSPCWYNIPVAVSLPHFYKGDPTLSQAIDGLSPNKEKHDAVIIMQPQLGIPMKANIRVQISLLTNVSFNSELRPFHNTVIPLIWAEMSLEKLTPELILLLNLLFGIAPYLQTGFICILALLGASLLATAALVLLCSSEVATFEYDPRKSIRYSTVNMIPYPLRKELEKYGEPEIIRREPLLIENSA
;
A
#
# COMPACT_ATOMS: atom_id res chain seq x y z
N MET A 1 -55.78 -21.00 -36.79
CA MET A 1 -54.36 -21.16 -37.21
C MET A 1 -53.69 -19.82 -37.01
N PHE A 2 -52.81 -19.69 -36.03
CA PHE A 2 -51.93 -18.51 -35.94
C PHE A 2 -51.06 -18.46 -37.21
N ASN A 3 -50.91 -17.28 -37.81
CA ASN A 3 -50.02 -17.12 -38.95
C ASN A 3 -48.58 -17.42 -38.49
N CYS A 4 -47.91 -18.36 -39.17
CA CYS A 4 -46.55 -18.80 -38.86
C CYS A 4 -45.53 -17.62 -38.82
N CYS A 5 -45.87 -16.51 -39.47
CA CYS A 5 -45.08 -15.27 -39.51
C CYS A 5 -45.17 -14.41 -38.23
N GLU A 6 -46.25 -14.49 -37.44
CA GLU A 6 -46.41 -13.73 -36.19
C GLU A 6 -45.74 -14.44 -35.00
N CYS A 7 -45.86 -15.76 -34.92
CA CYS A 7 -45.18 -16.56 -33.90
C CYS A 7 -43.65 -16.47 -34.03
N THR A 8 -43.13 -16.43 -35.26
CA THR A 8 -41.68 -16.28 -35.49
C THR A 8 -41.17 -14.88 -35.10
N GLY A 9 -42.01 -13.84 -35.16
CA GLY A 9 -41.68 -12.49 -34.69
C GLY A 9 -41.59 -12.41 -33.16
N VAL A 10 -42.57 -12.97 -32.45
CA VAL A 10 -42.59 -12.99 -30.97
C VAL A 10 -41.42 -13.79 -30.40
N VAL A 11 -41.11 -14.95 -30.98
CA VAL A 11 -39.96 -15.76 -30.54
C VAL A 11 -38.65 -14.99 -30.69
N LYS A 12 -38.46 -14.25 -31.80
CA LYS A 12 -37.28 -13.40 -31.99
C LYS A 12 -37.17 -12.29 -30.94
N LEU A 13 -38.28 -11.63 -30.59
CA LEU A 13 -38.31 -10.60 -29.55
C LEU A 13 -37.96 -11.16 -28.17
N CYS A 14 -38.52 -12.33 -27.81
CA CYS A 14 -38.20 -13.00 -26.55
C CYS A 14 -36.72 -13.41 -26.50
N CYS A 15 -36.18 -14.02 -27.56
CA CYS A 15 -34.78 -14.41 -27.61
C CYS A 15 -33.84 -13.19 -27.47
N LEU A 16 -34.15 -12.08 -28.15
CA LEU A 16 -33.35 -10.85 -28.06
C LEU A 16 -33.46 -10.19 -26.67
N GLY A 17 -34.65 -10.18 -26.08
CA GLY A 17 -34.87 -9.66 -24.73
C GLY A 17 -34.10 -10.45 -23.67
N VAL A 18 -34.14 -11.79 -23.73
CA VAL A 18 -33.34 -12.66 -22.86
C VAL A 18 -31.85 -12.44 -23.08
N LEU A 19 -31.39 -12.33 -24.34
CA LEU A 19 -29.98 -12.08 -24.66
C LEU A 19 -29.45 -10.80 -24.00
N PHE A 20 -30.20 -9.69 -24.06
CA PHE A 20 -29.78 -8.44 -23.41
C PHE A 20 -29.76 -8.52 -21.89
N LEU A 21 -30.71 -9.21 -21.27
CA LEU A 21 -30.68 -9.45 -19.82
C LEU A 21 -29.52 -10.35 -19.42
N THR A 22 -29.23 -11.41 -20.18
CA THR A 22 -28.07 -12.26 -19.92
C THR A 22 -26.75 -11.53 -20.13
N LEU A 23 -26.67 -10.63 -21.12
CA LEU A 23 -25.48 -9.82 -21.35
C LEU A 23 -25.27 -8.80 -20.22
N ALA A 24 -26.34 -8.13 -19.78
CA ALA A 24 -26.29 -7.22 -18.63
C ALA A 24 -25.83 -7.95 -17.36
N TYR A 25 -26.38 -9.15 -17.10
CA TYR A 25 -25.95 -9.99 -15.99
C TYR A 25 -24.49 -10.44 -16.12
N ALA A 26 -24.06 -10.85 -17.32
CA ALA A 26 -22.67 -11.24 -17.57
C ALA A 26 -21.69 -10.08 -17.31
N ILE A 27 -22.02 -8.85 -17.70
CA ILE A 27 -21.18 -7.68 -17.42
C ILE A 27 -21.07 -7.41 -15.92
N ILE A 28 -22.15 -7.61 -15.15
CA ILE A 28 -22.13 -7.48 -13.68
C ILE A 28 -21.22 -8.54 -13.05
N VAL A 29 -21.27 -9.79 -13.55
CA VAL A 29 -20.50 -10.91 -12.98
C VAL A 29 -19.03 -10.84 -13.36
N ILE A 30 -18.71 -10.49 -14.61
CA ILE A 30 -17.34 -10.47 -15.12
C ILE A 30 -16.59 -9.19 -14.70
N ASP A 31 -17.30 -8.06 -14.58
CA ASP A 31 -16.73 -6.73 -14.41
C ASP A 31 -15.57 -6.44 -15.38
N PRO A 32 -15.85 -6.07 -16.65
CA PRO A 32 -14.81 -5.88 -17.66
C PRO A 32 -13.79 -4.79 -17.29
N THR A 33 -14.16 -3.82 -16.44
CA THR A 33 -13.22 -2.80 -15.96
C THR A 33 -12.16 -3.45 -15.07
N GLU A 34 -12.55 -4.31 -14.14
CA GLU A 34 -11.62 -5.02 -13.25
C GLU A 34 -10.71 -5.97 -14.03
N VAL A 35 -11.25 -6.68 -15.03
CA VAL A 35 -10.45 -7.55 -15.92
C VAL A 35 -9.40 -6.76 -16.71
N ILE A 36 -9.75 -5.59 -17.23
CA ILE A 36 -8.80 -4.71 -17.94
C ILE A 36 -7.72 -4.21 -16.98
N VAL A 37 -8.10 -3.85 -15.75
CA VAL A 37 -7.17 -3.40 -14.72
C VAL A 37 -6.20 -4.52 -14.36
N GLU A 38 -6.68 -5.75 -14.17
CA GLU A 38 -5.85 -6.94 -13.92
C GLU A 38 -4.85 -7.21 -15.05
N ASP A 39 -5.32 -7.20 -16.31
CA ASP A 39 -4.48 -7.44 -17.47
C ASP A 39 -3.40 -6.35 -17.65
N LYS A 40 -3.78 -5.07 -17.52
CA LYS A 40 -2.89 -3.93 -17.78
C LYS A 40 -1.95 -3.58 -16.63
N LEU A 41 -2.33 -3.91 -15.39
CA LEU A 41 -1.53 -3.65 -14.20
C LEU A 41 -0.87 -4.90 -13.63
N SER A 42 -0.75 -5.98 -14.42
CA SER A 42 0.10 -7.11 -14.07
C SER A 42 1.59 -6.76 -14.18
N MET A 43 2.39 -7.17 -13.20
CA MET A 43 3.83 -6.89 -13.16
C MET A 43 4.61 -8.00 -13.87
N TYR A 44 4.84 -7.84 -15.18
CA TYR A 44 5.73 -8.70 -15.97
C TYR A 44 6.68 -7.86 -16.81
N GLU A 45 7.70 -8.50 -17.39
CA GLU A 45 8.72 -7.78 -18.15
C GLU A 45 8.13 -7.01 -19.33
N GLY A 46 8.36 -5.69 -19.37
CA GLY A 46 7.84 -4.84 -20.43
C GLY A 46 6.35 -4.49 -20.31
N SER A 47 5.66 -4.86 -19.23
CA SER A 47 4.29 -4.42 -18.97
C SER A 47 4.21 -2.90 -18.71
N TYR A 48 3.00 -2.34 -18.74
CA TYR A 48 2.78 -0.92 -18.40
C TYR A 48 3.20 -0.62 -16.96
N LEU A 49 2.77 -1.46 -16.00
CA LEU A 49 3.16 -1.31 -14.60
C LEU A 49 4.67 -1.46 -14.42
N ASN A 50 5.33 -2.39 -15.11
CA ASN A 50 6.79 -2.52 -15.03
C ASN A 50 7.53 -1.26 -15.48
N ARG A 51 7.05 -0.59 -16.54
CA ARG A 51 7.64 0.68 -17.00
C ARG A 51 7.44 1.81 -16.01
N LEU A 52 6.22 1.95 -15.48
CA LEU A 52 5.92 2.95 -14.45
C LEU A 52 6.74 2.70 -13.18
N TRP A 53 6.81 1.46 -12.72
CA TRP A 53 7.58 1.11 -11.53
C TRP A 53 9.09 1.31 -11.74
N LYS A 54 9.64 0.97 -12.91
CA LYS A 54 11.07 1.19 -13.22
C LYS A 54 11.47 2.67 -13.08
N LYS A 55 10.63 3.58 -13.55
CA LYS A 55 10.85 5.02 -13.46
C LYS A 55 9.55 5.74 -13.10
N PRO A 56 9.21 5.80 -11.80
CA PRO A 56 7.95 6.37 -11.35
C PRO A 56 7.81 7.84 -11.76
N PRO A 57 6.71 8.24 -12.43
CA PRO A 57 6.45 9.62 -12.77
C PRO A 57 5.86 10.34 -11.55
N LEU A 58 6.63 10.40 -10.46
CA LEU A 58 6.23 10.98 -9.17
C LEU A 58 7.19 12.11 -8.80
N GLU A 59 6.64 13.22 -8.32
CA GLU A 59 7.41 14.34 -7.78
C GLU A 59 7.49 14.20 -6.27
N VAL A 60 8.57 13.58 -5.79
CA VAL A 60 8.83 13.41 -4.36
C VAL A 60 9.77 14.51 -3.91
N PHE A 61 9.36 15.26 -2.89
CA PHE A 61 10.17 16.30 -2.25
C PHE A 61 10.58 15.86 -0.84
N ILE A 62 11.80 16.20 -0.46
CA ILE A 62 12.36 15.99 0.87
C ILE A 62 12.63 17.37 1.46
N SER A 63 11.83 17.75 2.45
CA SER A 63 11.94 19.01 3.19
C SER A 63 12.68 18.76 4.49
N ILE A 64 13.82 19.40 4.68
CA ILE A 64 14.66 19.22 5.87
C ILE A 64 14.60 20.45 6.76
N TYR A 65 14.41 20.22 8.04
CA TYR A 65 14.38 21.23 9.10
C TYR A 65 15.47 20.91 10.11
N VAL A 66 16.29 21.91 10.44
CA VAL A 66 17.45 21.75 11.32
C VAL A 66 17.19 22.42 12.65
N PHE A 67 17.61 21.79 13.74
CA PHE A 67 17.55 22.37 15.08
C PHE A 67 18.83 23.12 15.40
N ASN A 68 18.80 24.46 15.26
CA ASN A 68 19.90 25.35 15.56
C ASN A 68 19.97 25.66 17.07
N VAL A 69 21.14 25.49 17.69
CA VAL A 69 21.35 25.81 19.10
C VAL A 69 21.51 27.32 19.29
N THR A 70 20.67 27.94 20.11
CA THR A 70 20.62 29.41 20.28
C THR A 70 21.35 29.91 21.52
N ASN A 71 21.57 29.07 22.53
CA ASN A 71 22.22 29.42 23.79
C ASN A 71 23.45 28.54 24.14
N PRO A 72 24.39 28.32 23.21
CA PRO A 72 25.48 27.36 23.40
C PRO A 72 26.33 27.66 24.63
N GLU A 73 26.71 28.92 24.87
CA GLU A 73 27.57 29.27 26.00
C GLU A 73 26.90 29.08 27.37
N ALA A 74 25.66 29.53 27.52
CA ALA A 74 24.90 29.39 28.76
C ALA A 74 24.60 27.92 29.08
N PHE A 75 24.28 27.13 28.05
CA PHE A 75 24.10 25.69 28.17
C PHE A 75 25.40 24.99 28.60
N MET A 76 26.54 25.31 27.97
CA MET A 76 27.83 24.71 28.33
C MET A 76 28.29 25.05 29.75
N ARG A 77 27.89 26.22 30.29
CA ARG A 77 28.13 26.60 31.69
C ARG A 77 27.16 25.94 32.68
N GLY A 78 26.11 25.26 32.19
CA GLY A 78 25.08 24.66 33.03
C GLY A 78 24.11 25.66 33.65
N GLU A 79 24.03 26.89 33.12
CA GLU A 79 23.15 27.96 33.60
C GLU A 79 21.73 27.83 33.07
N GLU A 80 21.59 27.41 31.81
CA GLU A 80 20.32 27.22 31.12
C GLU A 80 20.20 25.82 30.51
N ARG A 81 18.97 25.38 30.27
CA ARG A 81 18.71 24.20 29.44
C ARG A 81 19.05 24.48 27.98
N LEU A 82 19.27 23.43 27.21
CA LEU A 82 19.52 23.57 25.79
C LEU A 82 18.30 24.20 25.12
N ARG A 83 18.51 25.28 24.36
CA ARG A 83 17.47 25.94 23.57
C ARG A 83 17.78 25.80 22.09
N VAL A 84 16.85 25.21 21.36
CA VAL A 84 16.93 25.03 19.92
C VAL A 84 15.90 25.88 19.20
N GLN A 85 16.21 26.25 17.96
CA GLN A 85 15.29 26.89 17.04
C GLN A 85 15.28 26.09 15.74
N GLU A 86 14.07 25.75 15.28
CA GLU A 86 13.88 25.13 13.97
C GLU A 86 14.21 26.12 12.85
N ILE A 87 15.02 25.69 11.88
CA ILE A 87 15.36 26.42 10.66
C ILE A 87 15.08 25.52 9.45
N GLY A 88 14.26 25.98 8.52
CA GLY A 88 13.91 25.26 7.31
C GLY A 88 12.65 25.81 6.63
N PRO A 89 12.17 25.11 5.58
CA PRO A 89 12.74 23.90 5.01
C PRO A 89 13.94 24.17 4.08
N TYR A 90 14.86 23.22 4.00
CA TYR A 90 15.79 23.05 2.88
C TYR A 90 15.30 21.89 2.03
N VAL A 91 14.87 22.17 0.81
CA VAL A 91 14.09 21.25 -0.02
C VAL A 91 14.96 20.61 -1.10
N TYR A 92 14.83 19.30 -1.23
CA TYR A 92 15.44 18.49 -2.27
C TYR A 92 14.36 17.72 -3.03
N GLN A 93 14.48 17.60 -4.34
CA GLN A 93 13.66 16.69 -5.14
C GLN A 93 14.38 15.35 -5.28
N GLU A 94 13.68 14.26 -4.96
CA GLU A 94 14.18 12.90 -5.14
C GLU A 94 13.73 12.32 -6.48
N PHE A 95 14.67 11.73 -7.20
CA PHE A 95 14.42 10.94 -8.41
C PHE A 95 14.75 9.48 -8.11
N LEU A 96 13.77 8.60 -8.29
CA LEU A 96 13.90 7.14 -8.10
C LEU A 96 13.94 6.43 -9.47
N GLU A 97 14.89 5.52 -9.63
CA GLU A 97 14.98 4.61 -10.78
C GLU A 97 15.34 3.20 -10.29
N HIS A 98 14.58 2.18 -10.70
CA HIS A 98 14.92 0.78 -10.43
C HIS A 98 15.73 0.21 -11.60
N ARG A 99 16.98 -0.17 -11.32
CA ARG A 99 17.94 -0.71 -12.30
C ARG A 99 18.14 -2.22 -12.11
N ASN A 100 18.69 -2.87 -13.12
CA ASN A 100 19.05 -4.28 -13.11
C ASN A 100 17.92 -5.20 -12.62
N SER A 101 16.69 -4.95 -13.12
CA SER A 101 15.51 -5.72 -12.70
C SER A 101 15.48 -7.09 -13.37
N THR A 102 15.42 -8.16 -12.59
CA THR A 102 15.38 -9.55 -13.07
C THR A 102 14.16 -10.25 -12.49
N PHE A 103 13.33 -10.82 -13.36
CA PHE A 103 12.20 -11.66 -12.97
C PHE A 103 12.69 -13.10 -12.80
N ASN A 104 12.59 -13.63 -11.59
CA ASN A 104 13.10 -14.94 -11.22
C ASN A 104 12.05 -16.04 -11.49
N ALA A 105 12.50 -17.29 -11.66
CA ALA A 105 11.61 -18.44 -11.90
C ALA A 105 10.73 -18.76 -10.69
N ASN A 106 11.22 -18.51 -9.47
CA ASN A 106 10.48 -18.70 -8.23
C ASN A 106 9.36 -17.68 -7.99
N GLY A 107 9.05 -16.78 -8.96
CA GLY A 107 7.98 -15.82 -8.81
C GLY A 107 8.36 -14.53 -8.06
N THR A 108 9.64 -14.18 -8.03
CA THR A 108 10.14 -12.95 -7.39
C THR A 108 10.75 -11.99 -8.40
N LEU A 109 10.89 -10.72 -8.03
CA LEU A 109 11.55 -9.67 -8.82
C LEU A 109 12.70 -9.07 -8.03
N SER A 110 13.93 -9.25 -8.52
CA SER A 110 15.14 -8.66 -7.94
C SER A 110 15.53 -7.39 -8.69
N PHE A 111 15.94 -6.34 -7.98
CA PHE A 111 16.32 -5.05 -8.58
C PHE A 111 17.21 -4.21 -7.66
N VAL A 112 17.82 -3.16 -8.22
CA VAL A 112 18.62 -2.18 -7.48
C VAL A 112 17.93 -0.80 -7.54
N PRO A 113 17.37 -0.29 -6.43
CA PRO A 113 16.82 1.06 -6.39
C PRO A 113 17.96 2.09 -6.37
N VAL A 114 17.90 3.07 -7.28
CA VAL A 114 18.85 4.18 -7.37
C VAL A 114 18.10 5.49 -7.13
N ARG A 115 18.47 6.19 -6.06
CA ARG A 115 17.89 7.47 -5.68
C ARG A 115 18.89 8.59 -5.91
N ARG A 116 18.40 9.74 -6.37
CA ARG A 116 19.21 10.95 -6.57
C ARG A 116 18.46 12.15 -6.05
N GLN A 117 19.06 12.87 -5.10
CA GLN A 117 18.50 14.08 -4.53
C GLN A 117 19.08 15.32 -5.23
N VAL A 118 18.22 16.29 -5.56
CA VAL A 118 18.60 17.55 -6.21
C VAL A 118 18.05 18.71 -5.39
N PHE A 119 18.90 19.64 -4.97
CA PHE A 119 18.48 20.80 -4.20
C PHE A 119 17.53 21.70 -5.02
N VAL A 120 16.48 22.22 -4.38
CA VAL A 120 15.45 23.09 -4.98
C VAL A 120 15.46 24.44 -4.25
N PRO A 121 16.22 25.44 -4.76
CA PRO A 121 16.37 26.74 -4.11
C PRO A 121 15.03 27.47 -3.91
N GLU A 122 14.13 27.40 -4.88
CA GLU A 122 12.88 28.17 -4.90
C GLU A 122 11.86 27.72 -3.84
N ARG A 123 12.01 26.49 -3.33
CA ARG A 123 11.20 25.93 -2.23
C ARG A 123 11.93 25.97 -0.88
N SER A 124 13.16 26.47 -0.84
CA SER A 124 14.01 26.47 0.35
C SER A 124 14.05 27.84 1.01
N VAL A 125 14.27 27.88 2.33
CA VAL A 125 14.36 29.13 3.11
C VAL A 125 15.63 29.93 2.79
N GLY A 126 16.70 29.28 2.35
CA GLY A 126 18.00 29.87 2.05
C GLY A 126 18.94 28.88 1.36
N ASP A 127 20.19 29.27 1.15
CA ASP A 127 21.22 28.40 0.58
C ASP A 127 21.90 27.60 1.71
N PRO A 128 21.75 26.26 1.76
CA PRO A 128 22.34 25.46 2.83
C PRO A 128 23.87 25.57 2.87
N LYS A 129 24.54 25.96 1.78
CA LYS A 129 26.01 26.12 1.74
C LYS A 129 26.48 27.40 2.43
N GLU A 130 25.60 28.38 2.59
CA GLU A 130 25.93 29.67 3.20
C GLU A 130 25.34 29.79 4.62
N ASP A 131 24.15 29.21 4.83
CA ASP A 131 23.43 29.30 6.10
C ASP A 131 24.17 28.55 7.21
N ARG A 132 24.67 29.32 8.19
CA ARG A 132 25.43 28.80 9.34
C ARG A 132 24.54 28.50 10.53
N ILE A 133 24.85 27.41 11.20
CA ILE A 133 24.11 26.87 12.34
C ILE A 133 25.08 26.40 13.43
N MET A 134 24.59 26.42 14.66
CA MET A 134 25.25 25.88 15.84
C MET A 134 24.67 24.50 16.13
N ILE A 135 25.49 23.46 16.08
CA ILE A 135 25.07 22.07 16.30
C ILE A 135 25.99 21.35 17.28
N PRO A 136 25.48 20.40 18.08
CA PRO A 136 26.33 19.57 18.92
C PRO A 136 27.33 18.78 18.06
N ASN A 137 28.56 18.65 18.53
CA ASN A 137 29.58 17.88 17.83
C ASN A 137 29.24 16.38 17.86
N ILE A 138 28.61 15.89 16.80
CA ILE A 138 28.07 14.54 16.67
C ILE A 138 29.17 13.49 16.88
N ALA A 139 30.35 13.68 16.28
CA ALA A 139 31.46 12.73 16.37
C ALA A 139 32.04 12.67 17.79
N LEU A 140 32.32 13.82 18.41
CA LEU A 140 32.84 13.89 19.79
C LEU A 140 31.86 13.30 20.80
N LEU A 141 30.59 13.69 20.71
CA LEU A 141 29.54 13.20 21.62
C LEU A 141 29.25 11.72 21.37
N GLY A 142 29.26 11.27 20.11
CA GLY A 142 29.07 9.87 19.74
C GLY A 142 30.14 8.96 20.31
N VAL A 143 31.42 9.29 20.09
CA VAL A 143 32.56 8.53 20.65
C VAL A 143 32.54 8.57 22.17
N SER A 144 32.25 9.73 22.76
CA SER A 144 32.21 9.86 24.22
C SER A 144 31.07 9.05 24.83
N SER A 145 29.90 9.03 24.19
CA SER A 145 28.75 8.25 24.66
C SER A 145 28.95 6.75 24.46
N ALA A 146 29.62 6.33 23.37
CA ALA A 146 30.03 4.94 23.19
C ALA A 146 31.03 4.50 24.28
N ALA A 147 32.02 5.34 24.60
CA ALA A 147 33.01 5.08 25.62
C ALA A 147 32.41 4.95 27.04
N TYR A 148 31.28 5.60 27.32
CA TYR A 148 30.56 5.45 28.60
C TYR A 148 30.09 4.02 28.87
N ARG A 149 29.89 3.21 27.81
CA ARG A 149 29.52 1.79 27.92
C ARG A 149 30.72 0.88 28.22
N MET A 150 31.95 1.41 28.21
CA MET A 150 33.17 0.68 28.54
C MET A 150 33.42 0.69 30.05
N SER A 151 34.46 -0.04 30.50
CA SER A 151 34.91 0.06 31.90
C SER A 151 35.37 1.49 32.20
N THR A 152 35.22 1.94 33.45
CA THR A 152 35.58 3.31 33.88
C THR A 152 37.00 3.70 33.49
N PHE A 153 37.94 2.76 33.59
CA PHE A 153 39.32 2.97 33.18
C PHE A 153 39.46 3.21 31.67
N ALA A 154 38.81 2.37 30.85
CA ALA A 154 38.84 2.53 29.40
C ALA A 154 38.15 3.83 28.96
N ALA A 155 37.01 4.18 29.57
CA ALA A 155 36.31 5.43 29.32
C ALA A 155 37.20 6.65 29.64
N PHE A 156 37.92 6.63 30.76
CA PHE A 156 38.87 7.68 31.13
C PHE A 156 40.07 7.76 30.16
N ALA A 157 40.58 6.61 29.72
CA ALA A 157 41.66 6.55 28.73
C ALA A 157 41.23 7.19 27.40
N VAL A 158 40.02 6.91 26.92
CA VAL A 158 39.44 7.57 25.73
C VAL A 158 39.34 9.08 25.95
N ALA A 159 38.82 9.52 27.11
CA ALA A 159 38.72 10.94 27.44
C ALA A 159 40.07 11.66 27.41
N ALA A 160 41.09 11.04 28.00
CA ALA A 160 42.45 11.55 28.03
C ALA A 160 43.06 11.64 26.62
N ALA A 161 42.75 10.69 25.74
CA ALA A 161 43.18 10.70 24.35
C ALA A 161 42.48 11.77 23.49
N LEU A 162 41.22 12.10 23.80
CA LEU A 162 40.46 13.15 23.09
C LEU A 162 40.91 14.57 23.47
N LYS A 163 41.38 14.78 24.70
CA LYS A 163 41.70 16.11 25.24
C LYS A 163 42.70 16.93 24.40
N PRO A 164 43.82 16.38 23.89
CA PRO A 164 44.77 17.14 23.07
C PRO A 164 44.21 17.60 21.72
N LEU A 165 43.11 17.01 21.24
CA LEU A 165 42.50 17.40 19.96
C LEU A 165 41.79 18.75 20.02
N GLY A 166 41.51 19.28 21.21
CA GLY A 166 40.94 20.62 21.39
C GLY A 166 39.60 20.83 20.69
N MET A 167 38.80 19.78 20.55
CA MET A 167 37.54 19.83 19.81
C MET A 167 36.43 20.52 20.60
N ALA A 168 35.71 21.42 19.94
CA ALA A 168 34.57 22.10 20.55
C ALA A 168 33.37 21.13 20.70
N PRO A 169 32.66 21.16 21.85
CA PRO A 169 31.43 20.37 22.05
C PRO A 169 30.26 20.81 21.17
N ILE A 170 30.25 22.08 20.73
CA ILE A 170 29.27 22.66 19.81
C ILE A 170 30.06 23.26 18.65
N LEU A 171 29.65 22.93 17.43
CA LEU A 171 30.26 23.36 16.18
C LEU A 171 29.44 24.46 15.54
N ASN A 172 30.13 25.38 14.88
CA ASN A 172 29.54 26.35 13.96
C ASN A 172 29.86 25.89 12.54
N ILE A 173 28.87 25.33 11.83
CA ILE A 173 29.04 24.79 10.46
C ILE A 173 27.89 25.25 9.57
N THR A 174 28.00 25.00 8.26
CA THR A 174 26.90 25.27 7.33
C THR A 174 25.85 24.18 7.42
N THR A 175 24.62 24.47 7.03
CA THR A 175 23.57 23.45 6.91
C THR A 175 23.98 22.35 5.93
N HIS A 176 24.63 22.70 4.81
CA HIS A 176 25.12 21.74 3.82
C HIS A 176 26.12 20.77 4.43
N ASP A 177 27.06 21.28 5.23
CA ASP A 177 28.08 20.47 5.92
C ASP A 177 27.44 19.47 6.89
N LEU A 178 26.41 19.87 7.64
CA LEU A 178 25.66 18.96 8.53
C LEU A 178 24.96 17.84 7.73
N LEU A 179 24.32 18.19 6.62
CA LEU A 179 23.49 17.28 5.84
C LEU A 179 24.33 16.33 4.98
N TRP A 180 25.31 16.85 4.25
CA TRP A 180 26.05 16.13 3.21
C TRP A 180 27.49 15.81 3.58
N GLY A 181 27.99 16.35 4.69
CA GLY A 181 29.21 15.89 5.30
C GLY A 181 30.23 16.98 5.56
N TYR A 182 30.75 16.98 6.79
CA TYR A 182 31.90 17.76 7.20
C TYR A 182 33.09 16.87 7.54
N GLU A 183 34.29 17.43 7.43
CA GLU A 183 35.50 16.75 7.87
C GLU A 183 35.63 16.84 9.39
N ASP A 184 35.76 15.68 10.04
CA ASP A 184 35.95 15.60 11.49
C ASP A 184 37.26 14.86 11.81
N PRO A 185 38.11 15.39 12.72
CA PRO A 185 39.36 14.75 13.09
C PRO A 185 39.20 13.32 13.61
N LEU A 186 38.12 13.02 14.35
CA LEU A 186 37.87 11.68 14.88
C LEU A 186 37.46 10.71 13.78
N VAL A 187 36.64 11.15 12.83
CA VAL A 187 36.23 10.31 11.70
C VAL A 187 37.44 9.95 10.84
N ARG A 188 38.36 10.90 10.63
CA ARG A 188 39.63 10.64 9.93
C ARG A 188 40.51 9.64 10.65
N ILE A 189 40.64 9.75 11.97
CA ILE A 189 41.40 8.80 12.79
C ILE A 189 40.73 7.42 12.77
N ALA A 190 39.42 7.37 12.97
CA ALA A 190 38.65 6.14 13.03
C ALA A 190 38.68 5.38 11.69
N SER A 191 38.54 6.08 10.56
CA SER A 191 38.66 5.47 9.23
C SER A 191 40.05 4.94 8.92
N THR A 192 41.09 5.52 9.52
CA THR A 192 42.46 5.01 9.39
C THR A 192 42.70 3.76 10.26
N LEU A 193 42.10 3.70 11.45
CA LEU A 193 42.34 2.61 12.42
C LEU A 193 41.40 1.41 12.25
N LEU A 194 40.16 1.64 11.82
CA LEU A 194 39.10 0.64 11.69
C LEU A 194 38.43 0.74 10.31
N PRO A 195 39.17 0.56 9.20
CA PRO A 195 38.65 0.75 7.85
C PRO A 195 37.49 -0.19 7.50
N GLU A 196 37.43 -1.38 8.12
CA GLU A 196 36.33 -2.33 7.93
C GLU A 196 35.01 -1.87 8.59
N LEU A 197 35.09 -1.05 9.64
CA LEU A 197 33.91 -0.55 10.36
C LEU A 197 33.51 0.85 9.90
N ILE A 198 34.47 1.75 9.65
CA ILE A 198 34.24 3.15 9.29
C ILE A 198 35.03 3.44 8.02
N HIS A 199 34.40 3.30 6.86
CA HIS A 199 35.05 3.51 5.56
C HIS A 199 34.81 4.92 5.00
N PHE A 200 34.06 5.77 5.70
CA PHE A 200 33.76 7.14 5.29
C PHE A 200 34.71 8.15 5.93
N GLN A 201 35.02 9.22 5.19
CA GLN A 201 35.90 10.30 5.64
C GLN A 201 35.14 11.54 6.14
N LYS A 202 33.84 11.65 5.82
CA LYS A 202 32.97 12.77 6.17
C LYS A 202 31.73 12.29 6.89
N LEU A 203 31.25 13.10 7.83
CA LEU A 203 30.05 12.81 8.61
C LEU A 203 28.91 13.73 8.17
N GLY A 204 27.95 13.20 7.41
CA GLY A 204 26.73 13.91 7.01
C GLY A 204 25.49 13.09 7.32
N ILE A 205 24.43 13.72 7.82
CA ILE A 205 23.21 13.01 8.22
C ILE A 205 22.49 12.42 7.00
N LEU A 206 22.26 13.22 5.95
CA LEU A 206 21.60 12.76 4.73
C LEU A 206 22.50 11.87 3.89
N ASP A 207 23.80 12.17 3.84
CA ASP A 207 24.82 11.33 3.23
C ASP A 207 24.83 9.91 3.84
N ARG A 208 24.36 9.73 5.08
CA ARG A 208 24.18 8.41 5.70
C ARG A 208 22.77 7.85 5.55
N MET A 209 21.74 8.69 5.66
CA MET A 209 20.33 8.26 5.49
C MET A 209 20.04 7.73 4.10
N PHE A 210 20.63 8.35 3.07
CA PHE A 210 20.38 8.05 1.66
C PHE A 210 21.53 7.27 1.01
N ASP A 211 22.46 6.74 1.82
CA ASP A 211 23.49 5.82 1.32
C ASP A 211 22.87 4.44 1.07
N ASP A 212 22.08 4.33 -0.01
CA ASP A 212 21.49 3.08 -0.46
C ASP A 212 22.56 2.09 -0.97
N GLY A 213 23.82 2.52 -1.18
CA GLY A 213 24.88 1.66 -1.71
C GLY A 213 24.49 0.97 -3.02
N PHE A 214 24.85 -0.32 -3.15
CA PHE A 214 24.39 -1.22 -4.22
C PHE A 214 23.39 -2.23 -3.67
N ASP A 215 22.43 -1.75 -2.86
CA ASP A 215 21.46 -2.66 -2.25
C ASP A 215 20.60 -3.34 -3.33
N THR A 216 20.46 -4.66 -3.24
CA THR A 216 19.60 -5.48 -4.11
C THR A 216 18.37 -5.90 -3.32
N VAL A 217 17.19 -5.50 -3.80
CA VAL A 217 15.90 -5.81 -3.20
C VAL A 217 15.21 -6.87 -4.05
N THR A 218 14.71 -7.92 -3.42
CA THR A 218 13.87 -8.93 -4.06
C THR A 218 12.48 -8.88 -3.45
N ILE A 219 11.46 -8.70 -4.27
CA ILE A 219 10.05 -8.67 -3.86
C ILE A 219 9.27 -9.85 -4.44
N ASN A 220 8.24 -10.27 -3.73
CA ASN A 220 7.30 -11.30 -4.16
C ASN A 220 6.36 -10.75 -5.23
N LEU A 221 6.15 -11.49 -6.32
CA LEU A 221 5.16 -11.13 -7.35
C LEU A 221 3.82 -11.83 -7.10
N PRO A 222 2.70 -11.25 -7.56
CA PRO A 222 1.39 -11.90 -7.48
C PRO A 222 1.39 -13.29 -8.13
N GLU A 223 0.60 -14.20 -7.58
CA GLU A 223 0.47 -15.59 -8.03
C GLU A 223 0.09 -15.70 -9.52
N SER A 224 -0.70 -14.75 -10.04
CA SER A 224 -1.04 -14.66 -11.47
C SER A 224 0.18 -14.58 -12.40
N VAL A 225 1.28 -13.99 -11.92
CA VAL A 225 2.55 -13.90 -12.67
C VAL A 225 3.40 -15.16 -12.46
N ARG A 226 3.28 -15.82 -11.31
CA ARG A 226 3.97 -17.09 -10.99
C ARG A 226 3.49 -18.22 -11.90
N ASN A 227 2.17 -18.32 -12.08
CA ASN A 227 1.54 -19.40 -12.85
C ASN A 227 1.75 -19.28 -14.36
N GLN A 228 1.82 -18.05 -14.91
CA GLN A 228 2.10 -17.81 -16.34
C GLN A 228 3.48 -18.31 -16.80
N ARG A 229 4.44 -18.47 -15.88
CA ARG A 229 5.77 -19.02 -16.19
C ARG A 229 5.88 -20.51 -15.96
N GLN A 230 5.16 -21.07 -14.99
CA GLN A 230 5.03 -22.52 -14.85
C GLN A 230 4.44 -23.14 -16.13
N GLU A 231 3.42 -22.52 -16.72
CA GLU A 231 2.90 -22.94 -18.03
C GLU A 231 3.92 -22.78 -19.18
N ALA A 232 4.87 -21.84 -19.09
CA ALA A 232 5.90 -21.66 -20.11
C ALA A 232 7.07 -22.67 -19.95
N GLU A 233 7.36 -23.12 -18.74
CA GLU A 233 8.38 -24.14 -18.44
C GLU A 233 7.85 -25.57 -18.61
N ASP A 234 6.61 -25.85 -18.24
CA ASP A 234 5.97 -27.16 -18.47
C ASP A 234 5.87 -27.47 -19.97
N ASN A 235 5.69 -26.45 -20.81
CA ASN A 235 5.74 -26.57 -22.27
C ASN A 235 7.16 -26.82 -22.84
N VAL A 236 8.22 -26.67 -22.04
CA VAL A 236 9.62 -26.96 -22.41
C VAL A 236 10.09 -28.30 -21.84
N VAL A 237 9.55 -28.73 -20.70
CA VAL A 237 9.90 -30.00 -20.03
C VAL A 237 9.11 -31.21 -20.58
N ALA A 238 7.97 -30.97 -21.24
CA ALA A 238 7.13 -32.03 -21.82
C ALA A 238 7.78 -32.86 -22.94
N ASP A 239 9.00 -32.54 -23.38
CA ASP A 239 9.71 -33.27 -24.45
C ASP A 239 10.63 -34.40 -23.95
N ASP A 240 10.86 -34.61 -22.63
CA ASP A 240 11.88 -35.59 -22.22
C ASP A 240 11.71 -36.31 -20.85
N VAL A 241 10.49 -36.47 -20.32
CA VAL A 241 10.28 -37.25 -19.07
C VAL A 241 9.16 -38.29 -19.23
N SER A 242 9.46 -39.55 -18.88
CA SER A 242 8.49 -40.65 -18.88
C SER A 242 7.47 -40.52 -17.73
N ASP A 243 6.19 -40.66 -18.05
CA ASP A 243 5.02 -40.50 -17.17
C ASP A 243 5.16 -41.15 -15.77
N ASP A 244 5.81 -42.30 -15.67
CA ASP A 244 5.90 -43.06 -14.40
C ASP A 244 6.81 -42.41 -13.33
N LEU A 245 7.75 -41.54 -13.71
CA LEU A 245 8.66 -40.88 -12.75
C LEU A 245 8.04 -39.58 -12.19
N ALA A 246 7.24 -38.88 -12.99
CA ALA A 246 6.57 -37.64 -12.63
C ALA A 246 5.53 -37.85 -11.52
N GLU A 247 4.80 -38.97 -11.56
CA GLU A 247 3.75 -39.29 -10.60
C GLU A 247 4.31 -39.56 -9.19
N SER A 248 5.51 -40.16 -9.09
CA SER A 248 6.16 -40.44 -7.80
C SER A 248 6.77 -39.21 -7.12
N LEU A 249 7.22 -38.22 -7.90
CA LEU A 249 7.79 -36.97 -7.39
C LEU A 249 6.71 -35.97 -6.97
N GLN A 250 5.53 -36.03 -7.58
CA GLN A 250 4.40 -35.17 -7.23
C GLN A 250 3.80 -35.50 -5.86
N GLU A 251 3.68 -36.77 -5.47
CA GLU A 251 3.14 -37.12 -4.14
C GLU A 251 4.05 -36.71 -2.98
N GLU A 252 5.38 -36.85 -3.13
CA GLU A 252 6.34 -36.48 -2.08
C GLU A 252 6.45 -34.95 -1.91
N TYR A 253 6.38 -34.19 -3.02
CA TYR A 253 6.38 -32.73 -3.02
C TYR A 253 5.06 -32.12 -2.49
N TYR A 254 3.91 -32.74 -2.80
CA TYR A 254 2.61 -32.26 -2.33
C TYR A 254 2.44 -32.46 -0.81
N HIS A 255 3.03 -33.53 -0.26
CA HIS A 255 2.94 -33.81 1.16
C HIS A 255 3.75 -32.82 2.02
N ASP A 256 4.86 -32.29 1.49
CA ASP A 256 5.73 -31.33 2.18
C ASP A 256 5.15 -29.90 2.16
N MET A 257 4.50 -29.49 1.05
CA MET A 257 3.78 -28.20 0.96
C MET A 257 2.54 -28.13 1.87
N VAL A 258 1.79 -29.24 2.02
CA VAL A 258 0.53 -29.25 2.79
C VAL A 258 0.78 -29.27 4.31
N GLN A 259 1.97 -29.71 4.76
CA GLN A 259 2.36 -29.61 6.18
C GLN A 259 2.96 -28.25 6.55
N HIS A 260 3.60 -27.55 5.62
CA HIS A 260 4.19 -26.22 5.87
C HIS A 260 3.18 -25.05 5.91
N SER A 261 1.94 -25.25 5.45
CA SER A 261 0.99 -24.14 5.27
C SER A 261 0.20 -23.69 6.53
N ARG A 262 0.45 -24.25 7.72
CA ARG A 262 -0.47 -24.05 8.87
C ARG A 262 -0.14 -22.93 9.87
N THR A 263 0.93 -22.17 9.70
CA THR A 263 1.25 -21.07 10.64
C THR A 263 1.88 -19.81 10.04
N GLU A 264 2.13 -19.75 8.74
CA GLU A 264 2.72 -18.57 8.11
C GLU A 264 1.64 -17.68 7.49
N GLU A 265 1.63 -16.39 7.83
CA GLU A 265 0.77 -15.41 7.17
C GLU A 265 1.01 -15.46 5.65
N PRO A 266 -0.05 -15.46 4.82
CA PRO A 266 0.12 -15.54 3.37
C PRO A 266 1.00 -14.38 2.87
N ILE A 267 2.04 -14.72 2.11
CA ILE A 267 2.98 -13.75 1.53
C ILE A 267 2.18 -12.79 0.65
N ARG A 268 2.11 -11.53 1.07
CA ARG A 268 1.36 -10.49 0.37
C ARG A 268 2.14 -9.99 -0.85
N ASP A 269 1.45 -9.75 -1.95
CA ASP A 269 2.04 -9.27 -3.20
C ASP A 269 2.94 -8.04 -2.97
N TYR A 270 4.07 -8.02 -3.68
CA TYR A 270 5.07 -6.95 -3.64
C TYR A 270 5.79 -6.74 -2.30
N SER A 271 5.56 -7.61 -1.32
CA SER A 271 6.37 -7.64 -0.10
C SER A 271 7.81 -8.08 -0.40
N ILE A 272 8.75 -7.55 0.37
CA ILE A 272 10.15 -7.95 0.39
C ILE A 272 10.22 -9.43 0.78
N ASP A 273 10.94 -10.18 -0.05
CA ASP A 273 11.39 -11.54 0.24
C ASP A 273 12.79 -11.49 0.86
N VAL A 274 13.75 -10.90 0.14
CA VAL A 274 15.13 -10.73 0.62
C VAL A 274 15.68 -9.33 0.30
N TRP A 275 16.55 -8.85 1.18
CA TRP A 275 17.33 -7.63 1.04
C TRP A 275 18.82 -7.97 1.09
N ASN A 276 19.57 -7.66 0.03
CA ASN A 276 20.98 -8.03 -0.13
C ASN A 276 21.23 -9.53 0.05
N GLY A 277 20.31 -10.36 -0.44
CA GLY A 277 20.38 -11.82 -0.32
C GLY A 277 20.04 -12.37 1.07
N SER A 278 19.61 -11.52 2.01
CA SER A 278 19.19 -11.92 3.35
C SER A 278 17.70 -11.59 3.59
N PRO A 279 16.90 -12.51 4.13
CA PRO A 279 15.50 -12.23 4.52
C PRO A 279 15.38 -11.38 5.79
N GLY A 280 16.51 -11.01 6.40
CA GLY A 280 16.56 -10.19 7.60
C GLY A 280 17.80 -9.32 7.72
N LEU A 281 17.86 -8.56 8.81
CA LEU A 281 18.81 -7.50 9.08
C LEU A 281 19.99 -8.01 9.91
N ALA A 282 21.14 -8.21 9.26
CA ALA A 282 22.36 -8.68 9.93
C ALA A 282 22.81 -7.77 11.09
N HIS A 283 22.60 -6.45 10.96
CA HIS A 283 22.92 -5.48 12.02
C HIS A 283 22.03 -5.62 13.27
N TRP A 284 20.85 -6.21 13.15
CA TRP A 284 20.01 -6.64 14.28
C TRP A 284 20.22 -8.10 14.67
N GLY A 285 21.35 -8.69 14.25
CA GLY A 285 21.74 -10.05 14.60
C GLY A 285 20.95 -11.14 13.88
N TYR A 286 20.34 -10.84 12.74
CA TYR A 286 19.73 -11.88 11.91
C TYR A 286 20.76 -12.92 11.51
N VAL A 287 20.41 -14.20 11.64
CA VAL A 287 21.25 -15.32 11.26
C VAL A 287 20.64 -16.03 10.06
N ALA A 288 21.30 -15.92 8.91
CA ALA A 288 20.97 -16.68 7.72
C ALA A 288 21.30 -18.16 7.95
N LYS A 289 20.34 -19.05 7.71
CA LYS A 289 20.51 -20.51 7.75
C LYS A 289 20.43 -21.09 6.35
N ASP A 290 21.11 -22.20 6.14
CA ASP A 290 21.01 -23.01 4.91
C ASP A 290 19.77 -23.95 4.93
N HIS A 291 19.07 -24.11 6.06
CA HIS A 291 17.95 -25.06 6.26
C HIS A 291 16.77 -24.45 7.05
N TRP A 292 15.57 -25.04 6.87
CA TRP A 292 14.22 -24.50 7.13
C TRP A 292 13.81 -24.29 8.60
N ASP A 293 14.62 -24.65 9.60
CA ASP A 293 14.25 -24.41 11.01
C ASP A 293 14.53 -22.97 11.44
N ALA A 294 13.52 -22.25 11.95
CA ALA A 294 13.70 -20.90 12.51
C ALA A 294 14.78 -20.89 13.62
N ASP A 295 15.81 -20.05 13.49
CA ASP A 295 16.77 -19.81 14.58
C ASP A 295 16.07 -19.05 15.70
N THR A 296 16.24 -19.48 16.95
CA THR A 296 15.65 -18.79 18.11
C THR A 296 16.17 -17.36 18.31
N ARG A 297 17.26 -16.98 17.62
CA ARG A 297 17.80 -15.61 17.55
C ARG A 297 17.13 -14.75 16.49
N ASN A 298 16.41 -15.33 15.54
CA ASN A 298 15.63 -14.59 14.56
C ASN A 298 14.32 -14.16 15.22
N THR A 299 14.09 -12.85 15.25
CA THR A 299 13.00 -12.21 15.99
C THR A 299 12.22 -11.28 15.05
N PRO A 300 11.02 -10.84 15.42
CA PRO A 300 10.27 -9.86 14.62
C PRO A 300 11.05 -8.56 14.32
N CYS A 301 12.05 -8.21 15.14
CA CYS A 301 12.86 -7.02 14.97
C CYS A 301 13.93 -7.12 13.88
N ASN A 302 14.37 -8.34 13.55
CA ASN A 302 15.45 -8.57 12.60
C ASN A 302 15.01 -9.29 11.32
N THR A 303 13.72 -9.53 11.14
CA THR A 303 13.13 -10.07 9.89
C THR A 303 12.56 -8.96 9.02
N LEU A 304 12.79 -9.04 7.70
CA LEU A 304 12.22 -8.15 6.70
C LEU A 304 11.12 -8.79 5.84
N GLN A 305 11.04 -10.13 5.80
CA GLN A 305 10.01 -10.82 5.03
C GLN A 305 8.60 -10.30 5.33
N GLY A 306 7.83 -10.05 4.28
CA GLY A 306 6.47 -9.51 4.38
C GLY A 306 6.40 -7.99 4.58
N SER A 307 7.53 -7.30 4.72
CA SER A 307 7.58 -5.83 4.74
C SER A 307 7.63 -5.25 3.33
N TYR A 308 7.41 -3.94 3.19
CA TYR A 308 7.42 -3.24 1.91
C TYR A 308 8.56 -2.24 1.89
N ASP A 309 9.38 -2.31 0.85
CA ASP A 309 10.10 -1.13 0.39
C ASP A 309 8.96 -0.23 -0.12
N GLY A 310 8.60 0.94 0.40
CA GLY A 310 7.40 1.68 -0.10
C GLY A 310 7.40 2.17 -1.57
N SER A 311 7.87 1.40 -2.56
CA SER A 311 7.85 1.68 -4.00
C SER A 311 6.56 1.20 -4.68
N VAL A 312 5.99 0.10 -4.21
CA VAL A 312 4.74 -0.51 -4.71
C VAL A 312 4.01 -1.19 -3.54
N PHE A 313 2.68 -1.17 -3.59
CA PHE A 313 1.80 -1.79 -2.59
C PHE A 313 0.82 -2.74 -3.28
N PRO A 314 0.24 -3.70 -2.53
CA PRO A 314 -0.67 -4.68 -3.11
C PRO A 314 -2.02 -4.04 -3.48
N ARG A 315 -2.73 -4.72 -4.38
CA ARG A 315 -4.10 -4.36 -4.79
C ARG A 315 -5.12 -4.85 -3.76
N ASN A 316 -6.30 -4.24 -3.75
CA ASN A 316 -7.41 -4.60 -2.86
C ASN A 316 -7.03 -4.55 -1.37
N ILE A 317 -6.58 -3.38 -0.93
CA ILE A 317 -6.15 -3.12 0.44
C ILE A 317 -7.34 -3.21 1.41
N SER A 318 -7.18 -4.00 2.47
CA SER A 318 -8.18 -4.08 3.55
C SER A 318 -8.00 -2.99 4.59
N LYS A 319 -9.10 -2.58 5.24
CA LYS A 319 -9.07 -1.66 6.40
C LYS A 319 -8.45 -2.29 7.65
N THR A 320 -8.34 -3.62 7.70
CA THR A 320 -7.72 -4.35 8.82
C THR A 320 -6.22 -4.61 8.61
N GLU A 321 -5.69 -4.26 7.43
CA GLU A 321 -4.32 -4.54 7.03
C GLU A 321 -3.35 -3.56 7.71
N VAL A 322 -2.21 -4.07 8.17
CA VAL A 322 -1.11 -3.28 8.71
C VAL A 322 0.11 -3.50 7.85
N PHE A 323 0.53 -2.45 7.14
CA PHE A 323 1.71 -2.50 6.28
C PHE A 323 2.97 -2.26 7.11
N LYS A 324 3.91 -3.18 7.05
CA LYS A 324 5.26 -2.98 7.61
C LYS A 324 6.11 -2.37 6.52
N VAL A 325 6.54 -1.12 6.62
CA VAL A 325 7.40 -0.48 5.62
C VAL A 325 8.84 -0.46 6.11
N TYR A 326 9.78 -0.90 5.26
CA TYR A 326 11.22 -0.82 5.52
C TYR A 326 11.91 0.14 4.55
N ARG A 327 12.74 1.00 5.12
CA ARG A 327 13.75 1.78 4.42
C ARG A 327 15.03 1.71 5.25
N LYS A 328 16.18 1.66 4.58
CA LYS A 328 17.50 1.65 5.23
C LYS A 328 17.65 2.78 6.27
N ALA A 329 17.14 3.97 5.94
CA ALA A 329 17.13 5.14 6.82
C ALA A 329 16.44 4.90 8.19
N PHE A 330 15.41 4.06 8.25
CA PHE A 330 14.66 3.81 9.49
C PHE A 330 15.31 2.74 10.37
N CYS A 331 16.22 1.93 9.83
CA CYS A 331 16.87 0.81 10.52
C CYS A 331 15.90 -0.23 11.11
N ARG A 332 14.59 -0.15 10.85
CA ARG A 332 13.57 -1.08 11.33
C ARG A 332 12.33 -1.00 10.46
N THR A 333 11.45 -1.99 10.59
CA THR A 333 10.13 -1.96 9.94
C THR A 333 9.20 -1.03 10.70
N LEU A 334 8.46 -0.20 9.96
CA LEU A 334 7.49 0.75 10.51
C LEU A 334 6.06 0.26 10.22
N PRO A 335 5.24 -0.03 11.25
CA PRO A 335 3.86 -0.41 11.05
C PRO A 335 2.99 0.81 10.70
N ILE A 336 2.29 0.68 9.59
CA ILE A 336 1.37 1.67 9.04
C ILE A 336 -0.03 1.06 9.01
N ALA A 337 -0.97 1.69 9.68
CA ALA A 337 -2.32 1.16 9.88
C ALA A 337 -3.40 2.11 9.37
N PHE A 338 -4.54 1.55 8.98
CA PHE A 338 -5.71 2.30 8.56
C PHE A 338 -6.22 3.21 9.69
N GLU A 339 -6.46 4.48 9.38
CA GLU A 339 -7.04 5.46 10.29
C GLU A 339 -8.46 5.81 9.88
N ARG A 340 -8.67 6.15 8.60
CA ARG A 340 -9.99 6.59 8.08
C ARG A 340 -10.10 6.41 6.57
N GLU A 341 -11.34 6.44 6.08
CA GLU A 341 -11.63 6.52 4.64
C GLU A 341 -12.20 7.89 4.26
N GLY A 342 -12.07 8.25 2.99
CA GLY A 342 -12.59 9.49 2.44
C GLY A 342 -12.40 9.54 0.92
N GLU A 343 -12.40 10.75 0.36
CA GLU A 343 -12.19 10.99 -1.06
C GLU A 343 -11.09 12.04 -1.26
N VAL A 344 -10.26 11.84 -2.28
CA VAL A 344 -9.29 12.82 -2.78
C VAL A 344 -9.60 13.03 -4.26
N ASP A 345 -9.88 14.27 -4.64
CA ASP A 345 -10.18 14.65 -6.03
C ASP A 345 -11.33 13.81 -6.65
N GLY A 346 -12.31 13.40 -5.85
CA GLY A 346 -13.47 12.58 -6.27
C GLY A 346 -13.20 11.07 -6.37
N ILE A 347 -12.00 10.61 -5.97
CA ILE A 347 -11.62 9.20 -5.96
C ILE A 347 -11.58 8.71 -4.51
N LYS A 348 -12.19 7.55 -4.24
CA LYS A 348 -12.16 6.87 -2.94
C LYS A 348 -10.72 6.58 -2.51
N ALA A 349 -10.38 6.96 -1.28
CA ALA A 349 -9.04 6.81 -0.72
C ALA A 349 -9.07 6.43 0.77
N TYR A 350 -8.02 5.74 1.21
CA TYR A 350 -7.78 5.33 2.59
C TYR A 350 -6.58 6.07 3.17
N TRP A 351 -6.75 6.62 4.37
CA TRP A 351 -5.72 7.26 5.15
C TRP A 351 -5.10 6.21 6.04
N PHE A 352 -3.81 6.05 5.87
CA PHE A 352 -2.97 5.23 6.71
C PHE A 352 -2.02 6.13 7.49
N SER A 353 -1.82 5.82 8.76
CA SER A 353 -0.92 6.57 9.65
C SER A 353 0.08 5.62 10.30
N ILE A 354 1.27 6.13 10.60
CA ILE A 354 2.25 5.41 11.41
C ILE A 354 1.64 5.21 12.80
N GLN A 355 1.61 3.95 13.27
CA GLN A 355 1.08 3.65 14.60
C GLN A 355 1.87 4.37 15.70
N GLU A 356 1.21 4.74 16.80
CA GLU A 356 1.85 5.51 17.87
C GLU A 356 3.04 4.78 18.52
N ASN A 357 2.99 3.45 18.53
CA ASN A 357 4.02 2.57 19.05
C ASN A 357 5.11 2.22 18.01
N ALA A 358 5.11 2.80 16.80
CA ALA A 358 6.03 2.41 15.73
C ALA A 358 7.52 2.53 16.12
N PHE A 359 7.85 3.50 16.97
CA PHE A 359 9.19 3.70 17.52
C PHE A 359 9.32 3.24 18.98
N GLU A 360 8.22 2.82 19.61
CA GLU A 360 8.24 2.33 20.98
C GLU A 360 8.91 0.94 21.03
N SER A 361 9.63 0.69 22.12
CA SER A 361 10.22 -0.60 22.42
C SER A 361 10.00 -0.87 23.90
N SER A 362 9.42 -2.02 24.24
CA SER A 362 9.14 -2.41 25.61
C SER A 362 9.73 -3.78 25.91
N VAL A 363 10.30 -3.95 27.11
CA VAL A 363 10.84 -5.24 27.58
C VAL A 363 9.71 -6.28 27.71
N ASP A 364 8.49 -5.84 27.98
CA ASP A 364 7.32 -6.71 28.22
C ASP A 364 6.59 -7.10 26.92
N ASP A 365 6.92 -6.48 25.78
CA ASP A 365 6.28 -6.74 24.49
C ASP A 365 7.10 -7.74 23.66
N PRO A 366 6.58 -8.95 23.35
CA PRO A 366 7.32 -9.95 22.59
C PRO A 366 7.68 -9.51 21.16
N TYR A 367 6.99 -8.51 20.58
CA TYR A 367 7.27 -8.04 19.23
C TYR A 367 8.30 -6.91 19.17
N THR A 368 8.48 -6.16 20.25
CA THR A 368 9.38 -4.98 20.27
C THR A 368 10.52 -5.08 21.28
N SER A 369 10.48 -6.04 22.20
CA SER A 369 11.54 -6.29 23.19
C SER A 369 12.91 -6.59 22.57
N CYS A 370 12.94 -7.15 21.36
CA CYS A 370 14.18 -7.42 20.62
C CYS A 370 14.90 -6.15 20.14
N TYR A 371 14.27 -4.98 20.16
CA TYR A 371 14.95 -3.69 19.93
C TYR A 371 15.67 -3.18 21.18
N CYS A 372 15.36 -3.72 22.36
CA CYS A 372 15.99 -3.31 23.61
C CYS A 372 17.34 -3.99 23.81
N LYS A 373 18.33 -3.24 24.31
CA LYS A 373 19.68 -3.76 24.55
C LYS A 373 19.87 -4.01 26.04
N SER A 374 20.29 -5.22 26.42
CA SER A 374 20.56 -5.59 27.81
C SER A 374 19.36 -5.33 28.76
N ASN A 375 18.14 -5.63 28.31
CA ASN A 375 16.88 -5.34 29.02
C ASN A 375 16.64 -3.84 29.34
N GLN A 376 17.30 -2.94 28.59
CA GLN A 376 17.08 -1.51 28.68
C GLN A 376 16.62 -0.97 27.32
N CYS A 377 15.43 -0.38 27.31
CA CYS A 377 14.84 0.24 26.13
C CYS A 377 15.05 1.75 26.16
N LEU A 378 14.99 2.39 24.99
CA LEU A 378 14.89 3.84 24.92
C LEU A 378 13.52 4.32 25.44
N PRO A 379 13.42 5.59 25.89
CA PRO A 379 12.14 6.19 26.23
C PRO A 379 11.11 6.06 25.12
N LYS A 380 9.83 6.02 25.49
CA LYS A 380 8.71 5.91 24.55
C LYS A 380 8.82 6.96 23.43
N GLY A 381 8.62 6.51 22.19
CA GLY A 381 8.69 7.35 20.98
C GLY A 381 10.08 7.46 20.33
N LEU A 382 11.09 6.76 20.87
CA LEU A 382 12.45 6.72 20.30
C LEU A 382 12.81 5.30 19.81
N GLY A 383 13.18 5.18 18.54
CA GLY A 383 13.78 3.98 17.97
C GLY A 383 15.31 4.09 17.91
N ASP A 384 16.04 3.06 18.34
CA ASP A 384 17.51 3.03 18.28
C ASP A 384 17.98 2.79 16.83
N LEU A 385 18.72 3.74 16.26
CA LEU A 385 19.31 3.63 14.92
C LEU A 385 20.77 3.18 14.94
N SER A 386 21.40 3.10 16.12
CA SER A 386 22.84 2.86 16.24
C SER A 386 23.34 1.60 15.53
N PRO A 387 22.63 0.45 15.47
CA PRO A 387 23.12 -0.72 14.75
C PRO A 387 23.32 -0.49 13.24
N CYS A 388 22.50 0.35 12.61
CA CYS A 388 22.66 0.69 11.19
C CYS A 388 23.60 1.86 10.95
N TRP A 389 23.90 2.65 11.98
CA TRP A 389 24.66 3.89 11.89
C TRP A 389 26.06 3.75 12.48
N TYR A 390 26.74 2.64 12.19
CA TYR A 390 28.13 2.39 12.62
C TYR A 390 28.32 2.52 14.14
N ASN A 391 27.29 2.18 14.92
CA ASN A 391 27.21 2.33 16.38
C ASN A 391 27.27 3.79 16.89
N ILE A 392 27.08 4.79 16.02
CA ILE A 392 26.81 6.15 16.45
C ILE A 392 25.48 6.15 17.21
N PRO A 393 25.41 6.72 18.42
CA PRO A 393 24.22 6.63 19.28
C PRO A 393 23.14 7.61 18.81
N VAL A 394 22.51 7.31 17.67
CA VAL A 394 21.40 8.08 17.10
C VAL A 394 20.07 7.37 17.31
N ALA A 395 19.00 8.15 17.41
CA ALA A 395 17.64 7.67 17.50
C ALA A 395 16.74 8.34 16.46
N VAL A 396 15.69 7.63 16.08
CA VAL A 396 14.60 8.12 15.24
C VAL A 396 13.34 8.35 16.07
N SER A 397 12.61 9.42 15.77
CA SER A 397 11.28 9.70 16.34
C SER A 397 10.39 10.41 15.33
N LEU A 398 9.16 10.74 15.72
CA LEU A 398 8.39 11.77 15.02
C LEU A 398 8.94 13.17 15.36
N PRO A 399 8.70 14.19 14.50
CA PRO A 399 9.17 15.56 14.74
C PRO A 399 8.72 16.13 16.09
N HIS A 400 9.61 16.86 16.73
CA HIS A 400 9.46 17.42 18.08
C HIS A 400 9.10 16.37 19.16
N PHE A 401 9.43 15.10 18.93
CA PHE A 401 9.01 13.99 19.78
C PHE A 401 7.49 13.84 19.91
N TYR A 402 6.74 14.17 18.86
CA TYR A 402 5.30 13.93 18.80
C TYR A 402 4.98 12.44 19.08
N LYS A 403 3.93 12.17 19.87
CA LYS A 403 3.55 10.84 20.41
C LYS A 403 4.61 10.15 21.28
N GLY A 404 5.74 10.80 21.59
CA GLY A 404 6.75 10.30 22.52
C GLY A 404 6.51 10.67 23.98
N ASP A 405 7.42 10.24 24.85
CA ASP A 405 7.42 10.60 26.26
C ASP A 405 7.53 12.14 26.43
N PRO A 406 6.62 12.80 27.18
CA PRO A 406 6.65 14.26 27.38
C PRO A 406 7.96 14.79 27.96
N THR A 407 8.71 13.96 28.70
CA THR A 407 10.03 14.34 29.24
C THR A 407 11.03 14.68 28.15
N LEU A 408 10.92 14.07 26.96
CA LEU A 408 11.81 14.34 25.82
C LEU A 408 11.62 15.76 25.29
N SER A 409 10.37 16.18 25.07
CA SER A 409 10.07 17.52 24.56
C SER A 409 10.23 18.61 25.62
N GLN A 410 10.02 18.29 26.90
CA GLN A 410 10.19 19.24 28.02
C GLN A 410 11.66 19.44 28.45
N ALA A 411 12.56 18.55 28.06
CA ALA A 411 13.98 18.65 28.40
C ALA A 411 14.71 19.76 27.61
N ILE A 412 14.17 20.18 26.46
CA ILE A 412 14.80 21.11 25.53
C ILE A 412 13.83 22.24 25.18
N ASP A 413 14.27 23.48 25.37
CA ASP A 413 13.47 24.65 25.04
C ASP A 413 13.41 24.83 23.51
N GLY A 414 12.21 25.15 22.99
CA GLY A 414 11.98 25.39 21.56
C GLY A 414 11.29 24.23 20.81
N LEU A 415 11.00 23.12 21.49
CA LEU A 415 10.22 22.02 20.91
C LEU A 415 8.72 22.21 21.11
N SER A 416 7.92 22.00 20.06
CA SER A 416 6.46 22.15 20.10
C SER A 416 5.77 21.05 19.29
N PRO A 417 5.47 19.89 19.89
CA PRO A 417 4.78 18.80 19.19
C PRO A 417 3.39 19.23 18.72
N ASN A 418 3.07 19.01 17.44
CA ASN A 418 1.79 19.34 16.84
C ASN A 418 1.34 18.21 15.90
N LYS A 419 0.07 17.79 15.99
CA LYS A 419 -0.46 16.67 15.19
C LYS A 419 -0.43 16.98 13.69
N GLU A 420 -0.94 18.13 13.28
CA GLU A 420 -1.09 18.48 11.87
C GLU A 420 0.26 18.57 11.14
N LYS A 421 1.28 19.08 11.83
CA LYS A 421 2.64 19.23 11.31
C LYS A 421 3.49 17.97 11.44
N HIS A 422 3.31 17.16 12.47
CA HIS A 422 4.29 16.12 12.84
C HIS A 422 3.77 14.69 12.76
N ASP A 423 2.50 14.48 12.42
CA ASP A 423 1.99 13.13 12.14
C ASP A 423 2.45 12.65 10.76
N ALA A 424 2.57 11.33 10.56
CA ALA A 424 2.99 10.75 9.29
C ALA A 424 1.81 10.03 8.63
N VAL A 425 1.43 10.45 7.42
CA VAL A 425 0.19 10.01 6.75
C VAL A 425 0.47 9.59 5.32
N ILE A 426 -0.09 8.47 4.90
CA ILE A 426 -0.12 7.99 3.52
C ILE A 426 -1.57 7.82 3.09
N ILE A 427 -1.95 8.47 1.99
CA ILE A 427 -3.29 8.41 1.43
C ILE A 427 -3.22 7.52 0.20
N MET A 428 -3.84 6.35 0.26
CA MET A 428 -3.76 5.33 -0.80
C MET A 428 -5.12 5.09 -1.45
N GLN A 429 -5.11 4.88 -2.76
CA GLN A 429 -6.25 4.36 -3.50
C GLN A 429 -6.35 2.84 -3.22
N PRO A 430 -7.45 2.33 -2.65
CA PRO A 430 -7.45 1.00 -2.05
C PRO A 430 -7.51 -0.16 -3.06
N GLN A 431 -8.11 0.02 -4.24
CA GLN A 431 -8.18 -1.03 -5.25
C GLN A 431 -6.81 -1.30 -5.90
N LEU A 432 -6.03 -0.25 -6.18
CA LEU A 432 -4.74 -0.36 -6.87
C LEU A 432 -3.53 -0.31 -5.94
N GLY A 433 -3.70 0.12 -4.69
CA GLY A 433 -2.58 0.35 -3.77
C GLY A 433 -1.71 1.54 -4.16
N ILE A 434 -2.23 2.51 -4.93
CA ILE A 434 -1.43 3.65 -5.39
C ILE A 434 -1.47 4.76 -4.33
N PRO A 435 -0.32 5.23 -3.83
CA PRO A 435 -0.28 6.40 -2.94
C PRO A 435 -0.65 7.65 -3.73
N MET A 436 -1.77 8.28 -3.38
CA MET A 436 -2.25 9.52 -4.01
C MET A 436 -1.54 10.74 -3.43
N LYS A 437 -1.32 10.73 -2.11
CA LYS A 437 -0.59 11.74 -1.35
C LYS A 437 0.13 11.06 -0.20
N ALA A 438 1.31 11.54 0.16
CA ALA A 438 2.04 11.01 1.31
C ALA A 438 2.84 12.13 1.99
N ASN A 439 2.90 12.10 3.31
CA ASN A 439 3.73 12.95 4.15
C ASN A 439 4.36 12.04 5.21
N ILE A 440 5.55 11.51 4.91
CA ILE A 440 6.30 10.68 5.84
C ILE A 440 7.27 11.59 6.58
N ARG A 441 7.17 11.63 7.91
CA ARG A 441 7.91 12.59 8.75
C ARG A 441 8.71 11.84 9.80
N VAL A 442 10.00 12.13 9.88
CA VAL A 442 10.90 11.53 10.87
C VAL A 442 11.89 12.56 11.38
N GLN A 443 12.32 12.38 12.62
CA GLN A 443 13.33 13.18 13.29
C GLN A 443 14.51 12.31 13.65
N ILE A 444 15.71 12.84 13.45
CA ILE A 444 16.97 12.21 13.89
C ILE A 444 17.49 13.00 15.08
N SER A 445 17.76 12.27 16.16
CA SER A 445 18.29 12.82 17.41
C SER A 445 19.55 12.08 17.84
N LEU A 446 20.46 12.79 18.49
CA LEU A 446 21.65 12.21 19.11
C LEU A 446 21.36 11.83 20.57
N LEU A 447 21.63 10.58 20.93
CA LEU A 447 21.58 10.09 22.29
C LEU A 447 22.94 10.32 22.96
N THR A 448 22.96 11.09 24.04
CA THR A 448 24.20 11.42 24.73
C THR A 448 24.18 10.91 26.16
N ASN A 449 25.12 10.01 26.47
CA ASN A 449 25.39 9.57 27.84
C ASN A 449 26.87 9.72 28.16
N VAL A 450 27.24 10.85 28.77
CA VAL A 450 28.63 11.23 29.02
C VAL A 450 28.81 11.64 30.47
N SER A 451 29.66 10.96 31.23
CA SER A 451 29.90 11.30 32.65
C SER A 451 31.37 11.54 33.00
N PHE A 452 32.28 10.96 32.21
CA PHE A 452 33.71 10.92 32.52
C PHE A 452 34.48 12.13 31.96
N ASN A 453 33.91 12.85 30.98
CA ASN A 453 34.48 14.09 30.45
C ASN A 453 33.74 15.30 31.05
N SER A 454 34.45 16.09 31.87
CA SER A 454 33.86 17.27 32.53
C SER A 454 33.36 18.32 31.55
N GLU A 455 33.99 18.45 30.38
CA GLU A 455 33.60 19.42 29.35
C GLU A 455 32.29 19.04 28.66
N LEU A 456 31.95 17.74 28.64
CA LEU A 456 30.73 17.24 27.99
C LEU A 456 29.60 16.96 28.99
N ARG A 457 29.83 17.19 30.28
CA ARG A 457 28.86 16.93 31.36
C ARG A 457 27.48 17.57 31.12
N PRO A 458 27.34 18.78 30.55
CA PRO A 458 26.03 19.36 30.24
C PRO A 458 25.16 18.50 29.31
N PHE A 459 25.77 17.64 28.48
CA PHE A 459 25.07 16.73 27.58
C PHE A 459 24.73 15.37 28.23
N HIS A 460 24.98 15.17 29.52
CA HIS A 460 24.72 13.89 30.16
C HIS A 460 23.23 13.53 30.12
N ASN A 461 22.91 12.31 29.69
CA ASN A 461 21.56 11.75 29.65
C ASN A 461 20.55 12.65 28.92
N THR A 462 20.95 13.17 27.75
CA THR A 462 20.14 14.08 26.93
C THR A 462 19.87 13.46 25.56
N VAL A 463 18.70 13.74 24.98
CA VAL A 463 18.34 13.36 23.60
C VAL A 463 18.26 14.63 22.78
N ILE A 464 19.29 14.91 21.99
CA ILE A 464 19.43 16.18 21.31
C ILE A 464 18.89 16.06 19.88
N PRO A 465 17.82 16.77 19.51
CA PRO A 465 17.29 16.73 18.15
C PRO A 465 18.28 17.44 17.21
N LEU A 466 18.57 16.82 16.08
CA LEU A 466 19.51 17.36 15.08
C LEU A 466 18.74 17.92 13.89
N ILE A 467 17.93 17.08 13.25
CA ILE A 467 17.10 17.43 12.11
C ILE A 467 15.77 16.69 12.19
N TRP A 468 14.75 17.21 11.53
CA TRP A 468 13.64 16.40 11.06
C TRP A 468 13.42 16.60 9.56
N ALA A 469 12.89 15.56 8.93
CA ALA A 469 12.70 15.47 7.50
C ALA A 469 11.25 15.08 7.20
N GLU A 470 10.68 15.73 6.19
CA GLU A 470 9.42 15.35 5.57
C GLU A 470 9.68 14.91 4.14
N MET A 471 9.37 13.66 3.84
CA MET A 471 9.23 13.17 2.48
C MET A 471 7.77 13.34 2.06
N SER A 472 7.51 14.19 1.07
CA SER A 472 6.18 14.51 0.58
C SER A 472 5.98 14.08 -0.87
N LEU A 473 4.84 13.45 -1.12
CA LEU A 473 4.21 13.31 -2.43
C LEU A 473 2.96 14.20 -2.41
N GLU A 474 3.10 15.42 -2.91
CA GLU A 474 2.03 16.43 -2.87
C GLU A 474 0.93 16.14 -3.90
N LYS A 475 1.33 15.69 -5.09
CA LYS A 475 0.44 15.44 -6.22
C LYS A 475 1.02 14.40 -7.17
N LEU A 476 0.13 13.57 -7.73
CA LEU A 476 0.46 12.68 -8.83
C LEU A 476 0.61 13.46 -10.15
N THR A 477 1.33 12.88 -11.12
CA THR A 477 1.44 13.47 -12.45
C THR A 477 0.07 13.58 -13.13
N PRO A 478 -0.14 14.58 -14.01
CA PRO A 478 -1.42 14.77 -14.70
C PRO A 478 -1.89 13.54 -15.46
N GLU A 479 -0.96 12.78 -16.04
CA GLU A 479 -1.22 11.52 -16.74
C GLU A 479 -1.82 10.46 -15.81
N LEU A 480 -1.24 10.30 -14.61
CA LEU A 480 -1.73 9.33 -13.63
C LEU A 480 -3.06 9.77 -13.02
N ILE A 481 -3.26 11.08 -12.78
CA ILE A 481 -4.55 11.62 -12.33
C ILE A 481 -5.62 11.38 -13.40
N LEU A 482 -5.32 11.63 -14.67
CA LEU A 482 -6.24 11.36 -15.77
C LEU A 482 -6.61 9.88 -15.84
N LEU A 483 -5.63 8.99 -15.71
CA LEU A 483 -5.85 7.54 -15.68
C LEU A 483 -6.74 7.12 -14.51
N LEU A 484 -6.46 7.60 -13.30
CA LEU A 484 -7.27 7.29 -12.11
C LEU A 484 -8.71 7.83 -12.25
N ASN A 485 -8.89 9.03 -12.77
CA ASN A 485 -10.21 9.60 -13.04
C ASN A 485 -10.96 8.82 -14.12
N LEU A 486 -10.29 8.35 -15.16
CA LEU A 486 -10.90 7.52 -16.19
C LEU A 486 -11.35 6.16 -15.61
N LEU A 487 -10.48 5.51 -14.84
CA LEU A 487 -10.73 4.18 -14.27
C LEU A 487 -11.77 4.18 -13.14
N PHE A 488 -11.71 5.14 -12.21
CA PHE A 488 -12.56 5.16 -11.02
C PHE A 488 -13.66 6.21 -11.06
N GLY A 489 -13.49 7.27 -11.86
CA GLY A 489 -14.43 8.39 -11.93
C GLY A 489 -15.36 8.36 -13.15
N ILE A 490 -15.01 7.71 -14.26
CA ILE A 490 -15.81 7.71 -15.51
C ILE A 490 -16.25 6.30 -15.90
N ALA A 491 -15.32 5.36 -16.01
CA ALA A 491 -15.58 3.99 -16.47
C ALA A 491 -16.70 3.29 -15.69
N PRO A 492 -16.78 3.36 -14.34
CA PRO A 492 -17.83 2.67 -13.59
C PRO A 492 -19.23 3.23 -13.90
N TYR A 493 -19.34 4.53 -14.13
CA TYR A 493 -20.61 5.17 -14.50
C TYR A 493 -21.02 4.83 -15.94
N LEU A 494 -20.07 4.79 -16.87
CA LEU A 494 -20.33 4.34 -18.24
C LEU A 494 -20.76 2.87 -18.28
N GLN A 495 -20.07 2.01 -17.53
CA GLN A 495 -20.41 0.59 -17.39
C GLN A 495 -21.80 0.42 -16.77
N THR A 496 -22.09 1.11 -15.67
CA THR A 496 -23.41 1.08 -15.00
C THR A 496 -24.51 1.58 -15.93
N GLY A 497 -24.27 2.70 -16.64
CA GLY A 497 -25.20 3.23 -17.62
C GLY A 497 -25.48 2.25 -18.77
N PHE A 498 -24.45 1.59 -19.27
CA PHE A 498 -24.57 0.56 -20.31
C PHE A 498 -25.38 -0.66 -19.82
N ILE A 499 -25.12 -1.13 -18.59
CA ILE A 499 -25.89 -2.19 -17.93
C ILE A 499 -27.38 -1.80 -17.83
N CYS A 500 -27.67 -0.57 -17.37
CA CYS A 500 -29.04 -0.08 -17.26
C CYS A 500 -29.74 -0.02 -18.61
N ILE A 501 -29.07 0.47 -19.66
CA ILE A 501 -29.63 0.53 -21.02
C ILE A 501 -29.96 -0.88 -21.52
N LEU A 502 -29.03 -1.83 -21.39
CA LEU A 502 -29.26 -3.24 -21.78
C LEU A 502 -30.42 -3.86 -21.01
N ALA A 503 -30.50 -3.62 -19.70
CA ALA A 503 -31.58 -4.14 -18.86
C ALA A 503 -32.95 -3.54 -19.24
N LEU A 504 -33.03 -2.23 -19.48
CA LEU A 504 -34.26 -1.56 -19.91
C LEU A 504 -34.71 -2.01 -21.30
N LEU A 505 -33.78 -2.15 -22.26
CA LEU A 505 -34.07 -2.66 -23.59
C LEU A 505 -34.55 -4.12 -23.52
N GLY A 506 -33.88 -4.96 -22.73
CA GLY A 506 -34.29 -6.36 -22.52
C GLY A 506 -35.69 -6.48 -21.92
N ALA A 507 -35.97 -5.72 -20.87
CA ALA A 507 -37.30 -5.70 -20.23
C ALA A 507 -38.39 -5.16 -21.17
N SER A 508 -38.10 -4.11 -21.94
CA SER A 508 -39.04 -3.56 -22.92
C SER A 508 -39.37 -4.55 -24.05
N LEU A 509 -38.38 -5.28 -24.56
CA LEU A 509 -38.59 -6.32 -25.58
C LEU A 509 -39.43 -7.49 -25.05
N LEU A 510 -39.25 -7.89 -23.80
CA LEU A 510 -40.07 -8.92 -23.17
C LEU A 510 -41.51 -8.43 -22.89
N ALA A 511 -41.66 -7.17 -22.45
CA ALA A 511 -42.98 -6.57 -22.23
C ALA A 511 -43.77 -6.42 -23.54
N THR A 512 -43.11 -6.01 -24.62
CA THR A 512 -43.73 -5.93 -25.95
C THR A 512 -44.11 -7.31 -26.49
N ALA A 513 -43.24 -8.31 -26.34
CA ALA A 513 -43.59 -9.70 -26.70
C ALA A 513 -44.79 -10.23 -25.90
N ALA A 514 -44.85 -9.95 -24.59
CA ALA A 514 -45.98 -10.32 -23.74
C ALA A 514 -47.28 -9.61 -24.16
N LEU A 515 -47.20 -8.32 -24.48
CA LEU A 515 -48.36 -7.54 -24.94
C LEU A 515 -48.89 -8.03 -26.29
N VAL A 516 -48.00 -8.39 -27.23
CA VAL A 516 -48.40 -9.00 -28.51
C VAL A 516 -49.08 -10.35 -28.28
N LEU A 517 -48.56 -11.19 -27.36
CA LEU A 517 -49.21 -12.46 -27.00
C LEU A 517 -50.61 -12.24 -26.40
N LEU A 518 -50.76 -11.29 -25.49
CA LEU A 518 -52.04 -10.94 -24.86
C LEU A 518 -53.05 -10.39 -25.87
N CYS A 519 -52.65 -9.45 -26.75
CA CYS A 519 -53.52 -8.91 -27.80
C CYS A 519 -53.89 -9.96 -28.86
N SER A 520 -53.04 -10.95 -29.12
CA SER A 520 -53.34 -12.05 -30.04
C SER A 520 -54.26 -13.14 -29.45
N SER A 521 -54.55 -13.07 -28.15
CA SER A 521 -55.35 -14.09 -27.43
C SER A 521 -56.87 -13.85 -27.45
N GLU A 522 -57.36 -12.83 -28.16
CA GLU A 522 -58.80 -12.58 -28.27
C GLU A 522 -59.54 -13.60 -29.17
N VAL A 523 -60.24 -14.50 -28.47
CA VAL A 523 -61.52 -15.16 -28.78
C VAL A 523 -61.53 -16.35 -29.74
N ALA A 524 -61.33 -17.55 -29.18
CA ALA A 524 -62.00 -18.77 -29.66
C ALA A 524 -63.30 -18.98 -28.85
N THR A 525 -64.40 -18.34 -29.26
CA THR A 525 -65.74 -18.74 -28.77
C THR A 525 -66.09 -20.09 -29.34
N PHE A 526 -66.02 -21.13 -28.50
CA PHE A 526 -66.65 -22.42 -28.80
C PHE A 526 -68.16 -22.27 -28.63
N GLU A 527 -68.88 -22.20 -29.74
CA GLU A 527 -70.35 -22.31 -29.74
C GLU A 527 -70.69 -23.80 -29.58
N TYR A 528 -71.17 -24.20 -28.39
CA TYR A 528 -71.66 -25.55 -28.14
C TYR A 528 -73.13 -25.64 -28.59
N ASP A 529 -73.37 -26.21 -29.77
CA ASP A 529 -74.71 -26.55 -30.29
C ASP A 529 -75.07 -27.99 -29.87
N PRO A 530 -76.04 -28.22 -28.96
CA PRO A 530 -76.40 -29.56 -28.51
C PRO A 530 -77.23 -30.38 -29.51
N ARG A 531 -77.43 -29.94 -30.76
CA ARG A 531 -78.32 -30.63 -31.71
C ARG A 531 -77.77 -30.94 -33.11
N LYS A 532 -76.48 -30.80 -33.40
CA LYS A 532 -75.95 -31.11 -34.74
C LYS A 532 -74.95 -32.25 -34.77
N SER A 533 -75.36 -33.36 -35.39
CA SER A 533 -74.49 -34.43 -35.85
C SER A 533 -73.52 -33.92 -36.92
N ILE A 534 -72.25 -34.27 -36.73
CA ILE A 534 -71.09 -34.14 -37.62
C ILE A 534 -71.43 -33.88 -39.10
N ARG A 535 -71.02 -32.72 -39.62
CA ARG A 535 -70.55 -32.58 -41.01
C ARG A 535 -69.68 -31.34 -41.19
N TYR A 536 -68.49 -31.55 -41.75
CA TYR A 536 -67.50 -30.53 -42.08
C TYR A 536 -68.06 -29.50 -43.06
N SER A 537 -67.81 -28.21 -42.81
CA SER A 537 -67.77 -27.21 -43.88
C SER A 537 -66.84 -26.05 -43.53
N THR A 538 -66.11 -25.63 -44.56
CA THR A 538 -65.12 -24.56 -44.65
C THR A 538 -65.71 -23.19 -44.35
N VAL A 539 -64.99 -22.36 -43.59
CA VAL A 539 -65.39 -20.97 -43.32
C VAL A 539 -64.51 -20.00 -44.11
N ASN A 540 -65.14 -19.24 -45.00
CA ASN A 540 -64.58 -18.05 -45.64
C ASN A 540 -64.65 -16.86 -44.67
N MET A 541 -63.60 -16.04 -44.64
CA MET A 541 -63.56 -14.75 -43.94
C MET A 541 -64.22 -13.64 -44.78
N ILE A 542 -65.14 -12.85 -44.21
CA ILE A 542 -65.47 -11.47 -44.63
C ILE A 542 -65.83 -10.65 -43.36
N PRO A 543 -65.45 -9.36 -43.24
CA PRO A 543 -65.52 -8.58 -42.00
C PRO A 543 -66.88 -7.91 -41.77
N TYR A 544 -67.13 -7.52 -40.52
CA TYR A 544 -68.33 -6.80 -40.06
C TYR A 544 -68.27 -5.32 -40.48
N PRO A 545 -69.44 -4.65 -40.67
CA PRO A 545 -69.85 -3.77 -39.57
C PRO A 545 -71.37 -3.66 -39.34
N LEU A 546 -71.69 -3.13 -38.14
CA LEU A 546 -72.92 -2.46 -37.71
C LEU A 546 -74.11 -3.31 -37.23
N ARG A 547 -73.99 -3.67 -35.95
CA ARG A 547 -75.07 -4.05 -35.02
C ARG A 547 -75.77 -2.78 -34.53
N LYS A 548 -76.82 -2.35 -35.21
CA LYS A 548 -77.90 -1.45 -34.74
C LYS A 548 -78.87 -1.31 -35.91
N GLU A 549 -79.97 -2.08 -35.95
CA GLU A 549 -81.19 -1.82 -36.76
C GLU A 549 -82.23 -2.99 -36.77
N LEU A 550 -82.04 -4.10 -36.05
CA LEU A 550 -83.04 -5.21 -36.04
C LEU A 550 -83.71 -5.44 -34.67
N GLU A 551 -83.97 -4.37 -33.93
CA GLU A 551 -84.88 -4.34 -32.77
C GLU A 551 -86.30 -3.87 -33.15
N LYS A 552 -86.67 -3.97 -34.43
CA LYS A 552 -87.96 -3.50 -34.93
C LYS A 552 -88.61 -4.62 -35.73
N TYR A 553 -89.85 -4.96 -35.36
CA TYR A 553 -90.73 -6.02 -35.91
C TYR A 553 -90.39 -7.44 -35.42
N GLY A 554 -91.20 -8.16 -34.64
CA GLY A 554 -92.53 -7.96 -34.08
C GLY A 554 -93.01 -9.31 -33.52
N GLU A 555 -93.53 -9.33 -32.29
CA GLU A 555 -94.49 -10.34 -31.81
C GLU A 555 -95.87 -10.12 -32.51
N PRO A 556 -96.95 -10.93 -32.33
CA PRO A 556 -97.18 -12.08 -31.42
C PRO A 556 -97.96 -13.26 -32.09
N GLU A 557 -98.20 -14.37 -31.37
CA GLU A 557 -99.55 -14.76 -30.91
C GLU A 557 -99.63 -16.10 -30.16
N ILE A 558 -100.40 -16.04 -29.08
CA ILE A 558 -100.77 -17.06 -28.09
C ILE A 558 -102.18 -17.58 -28.46
N ILE A 559 -102.51 -18.87 -28.28
CA ILE A 559 -103.87 -19.34 -27.85
C ILE A 559 -103.86 -20.83 -27.41
N ARG A 560 -103.96 -21.01 -26.07
CA ARG A 560 -104.89 -21.81 -25.23
C ARG A 560 -105.15 -23.34 -25.39
N ARG A 561 -105.04 -23.97 -24.19
CA ARG A 561 -105.98 -24.86 -23.44
C ARG A 561 -105.84 -26.40 -23.53
N GLU A 562 -105.20 -26.94 -22.49
CA GLU A 562 -105.65 -27.98 -21.51
C GLU A 562 -107.18 -28.30 -21.41
N PRO A 563 -107.66 -29.37 -20.69
CA PRO A 563 -106.96 -30.38 -19.82
C PRO A 563 -107.57 -31.83 -19.83
N LEU A 564 -107.16 -32.68 -18.86
CA LEU A 564 -107.84 -33.88 -18.26
C LEU A 564 -107.67 -35.24 -19.01
N LEU A 565 -107.54 -36.45 -18.41
CA LEU A 565 -107.50 -37.02 -17.06
C LEU A 565 -107.07 -38.52 -17.14
N ILE A 566 -106.45 -39.03 -16.07
CA ILE A 566 -106.70 -40.32 -15.38
C ILE A 566 -106.37 -41.69 -16.04
N GLU A 567 -105.40 -42.34 -15.38
CA GLU A 567 -105.28 -43.72 -14.87
C GLU A 567 -105.01 -44.98 -15.73
N ASN A 568 -103.99 -45.68 -15.20
CA ASN A 568 -103.87 -47.09 -14.84
C ASN A 568 -103.21 -48.11 -15.79
N SER A 569 -102.05 -48.56 -15.30
CA SER A 569 -101.51 -49.93 -15.21
C SER A 569 -101.36 -50.79 -16.47
N ALA A 570 -100.11 -51.16 -16.75
CA ALA A 570 -99.59 -52.50 -16.46
C ALA A 570 -98.10 -52.42 -16.14
#